data_AF-I3ZYG3-F1
#
_entry.id   AF-I3ZYG3-F1
#
_cell.length_a   1.000
_cell.length_b   1.000
_cell.length_c   1.000
_cell.angle_alpha   90.00
_cell.angle_beta   90.00
_cell.angle_gamma   90.00
#
_symmetry.space_group_name_H-M   'P 1'
#
loop_
_entity.id
_entity.type
_entity.pdbx_description
1 polymer ?
#
loop_
_entity_poly.entity_id
_entity_poly.type
_entity_poly.pdbx_seq_one_letter_code
_entity_poly.pdbx_strand_id
1 'polypeptide(L)' 'MDELITLETFTNAFEAEVVKGRLESEGVKAYLFNENSVYTLGFTVNEAGEIQLKINAKDLDKAKHILEKNL' A
#
# COMPACT_ATOMS: atom_id res chain seq x y z
N MET A 1 6.07 -16.47 7.70
CA MET A 1 4.87 -15.72 7.29
C MET A 1 5.31 -14.27 7.17
N ASP A 2 5.26 -13.72 5.95
CA ASP A 2 5.54 -12.30 5.75
C ASP A 2 4.29 -11.51 6.15
N GLU A 3 4.42 -10.70 7.20
CA GLU A 3 3.35 -9.81 7.65
C GLU A 3 3.25 -8.62 6.70
N LEU A 4 2.05 -8.35 6.18
CA LEU A 4 1.77 -7.20 5.35
C LEU A 4 1.30 -6.03 6.22
N ILE A 5 1.98 -4.90 6.10
CA ILE A 5 1.64 -3.67 6.81
C ILE A 5 1.25 -2.59 5.81
N THR A 6 0.37 -1.68 6.23
CA THR A 6 0.01 -0.49 5.44
C THR A 6 1.15 0.51 5.49
N LEU A 7 1.72 0.82 4.33
CA LEU A 7 2.74 1.86 4.18
C LEU A 7 2.08 3.24 4.14
N GLU A 8 1.09 3.40 3.27
CA GLU A 8 0.40 4.66 3.02
C GLU A 8 -0.99 4.41 2.41
N THR A 9 -1.88 5.38 2.54
CA THR A 9 -3.22 5.37 1.94
C THR A 9 -3.32 6.46 0.89
N PHE A 10 -3.90 6.12 -0.26
CA PHE A 10 -4.04 7.01 -1.41
C PHE A 10 -5.51 7.18 -1.76
N THR A 11 -5.98 8.41 -1.94
CA THR A 11 -7.32 8.66 -2.49
C THR A 11 -7.37 8.45 -4.01
N ASN A 12 -6.22 8.51 -4.67
CA ASN A 12 -6.09 8.42 -6.12
C ASN A 12 -5.41 7.12 -6.56
N ALA A 13 -6.11 6.31 -7.35
CA ALA A 13 -5.60 5.04 -7.86
C ALA A 13 -4.35 5.20 -8.71
N PHE A 14 -4.27 6.29 -9.48
CA PHE A 14 -3.13 6.54 -10.34
C PHE A 14 -1.86 6.79 -9.52
N GLU A 15 -1.94 7.62 -8.49
CA GLU A 15 -0.80 7.86 -7.58
C GLU A 15 -0.38 6.58 -6.87
N ALA A 16 -1.35 5.79 -6.41
CA ALA A 16 -1.09 4.52 -5.76
C ALA A 16 -0.34 3.52 -6.68
N GLU A 17 -0.76 3.41 -7.95
CA GLU A 17 -0.07 2.59 -8.96
C GLU A 17 1.34 3.10 -9.28
N VAL A 18 1.54 4.41 -9.36
CA VAL A 18 2.87 5.01 -9.60
C VAL A 18 3.81 4.68 -8.45
N VAL A 19 3.37 4.84 -7.20
CA VAL A 19 4.18 4.53 -6.02
C VAL A 19 4.45 3.03 -5.92
N LYS A 20 3.44 2.19 -6.18
CA LYS A 20 3.60 0.73 -6.27
C LYS A 20 4.66 0.34 -7.29
N GLY A 21 4.58 0.88 -8.51
CA GLY A 21 5.55 0.59 -9.58
C GLY A 21 6.99 1.02 -9.25
N ARG A 22 7.15 2.13 -8.50
CA ARG A 22 8.45 2.56 -7.98
C ARG A 22 9.02 1.55 -6.98
N LEU A 23 8.21 1.15 -6.00
CA LEU A 23 8.62 0.15 -5.00
C LEU A 23 8.98 -1.19 -5.67
N GLU A 24 8.16 -1.66 -6.60
CA GLU A 24 8.41 -2.91 -7.33
C GLU A 24 9.68 -2.84 -8.19
N SER A 25 9.98 -1.70 -8.82
CA SER A 25 11.21 -1.49 -9.59
C SER A 25 12.47 -1.57 -8.72
N GLU A 26 12.38 -1.14 -7.46
CA GLU A 26 13.46 -1.22 -6.47
C GLU A 26 13.51 -2.60 -5.77
N GLY A 27 12.62 -3.53 -6.15
CA GLY A 27 12.54 -4.88 -5.61
C GLY A 27 11.75 -5.01 -4.29
N VAL A 28 10.92 -4.02 -3.95
CA VAL A 28 9.98 -4.07 -2.82
C VAL A 28 8.61 -4.50 -3.33
N LYS A 29 8.07 -5.61 -2.79
CA LYS A 29 6.73 -6.06 -3.15
C LYS A 29 5.68 -5.17 -2.49
N ALA A 30 4.84 -4.56 -3.31
CA ALA A 30 3.75 -3.69 -2.87
C ALA A 30 2.40 -4.16 -3.41
N TYR A 31 1.35 -4.00 -2.60
CA TYR A 31 0.01 -4.50 -2.84
C TYR A 31 -0.99 -3.36 -2.61
N LEU A 32 -1.87 -3.12 -3.58
CA LEU A 32 -2.93 -2.13 -3.45
C LEU A 32 -4.22 -2.82 -2.99
N PHE A 33 -4.80 -2.33 -1.91
CA PHE A 33 -6.08 -2.77 -1.38
C PHE A 33 -7.07 -1.61 -1.43
N ASN A 34 -8.21 -1.81 -2.09
CA ASN A 34 -9.30 -0.84 -2.13
C ASN A 34 -10.52 -1.47 -1.44
N GLU A 35 -11.17 -0.74 -0.54
CA GLU A 35 -12.36 -1.19 0.19
C GLU A 35 -13.62 -1.41 -0.68
N ASN A 36 -13.56 -1.19 -2.00
CA ASN A 36 -14.65 -1.56 -2.92
C ASN A 36 -14.89 -3.07 -3.09
N SER A 37 -14.14 -3.93 -2.39
CA SER A 37 -14.49 -5.34 -2.27
C SER A 37 -15.38 -5.52 -1.06
N VAL A 38 -16.70 -5.48 -1.27
CA VAL A 38 -17.73 -5.85 -0.28
C VAL A 38 -17.26 -7.04 0.56
N TYR A 39 -16.85 -6.76 1.79
CA TYR A 39 -16.59 -7.77 2.81
C TYR A 39 -17.93 -8.29 3.30
N THR A 40 -18.43 -9.35 2.67
CA THR A 40 -19.31 -10.29 3.37
C THR A 40 -18.53 -10.83 4.57
N LEU A 41 -19.10 -10.65 5.78
CA LEU A 41 -18.57 -10.99 7.12
C LEU A 41 -17.85 -9.86 7.88
N GLY A 42 -18.61 -8.80 8.20
CA GLY A 42 -18.78 -8.40 9.61
C GLY A 42 -17.61 -7.74 10.35
N PHE A 43 -16.63 -7.16 9.64
CA PHE A 43 -15.63 -6.27 10.25
C PHE A 43 -15.68 -4.91 9.58
N THR A 44 -15.76 -3.89 10.44
CA THR A 44 -15.97 -2.46 10.19
C THR A 44 -15.28 -1.96 8.91
N VAL A 45 -16.11 -1.59 7.93
CA VAL A 45 -15.75 -0.64 6.87
C VAL A 45 -15.42 0.69 7.56
N ASN A 46 -14.15 1.06 7.55
CA ASN A 46 -13.78 2.42 7.90
C ASN A 46 -14.03 3.26 6.66
N GLU A 47 -14.82 4.31 6.83
CA GLU A 47 -15.15 5.26 5.78
C GLU A 47 -13.88 5.92 5.22
N ALA A 48 -13.41 5.45 4.08
CA ALA A 48 -12.94 6.28 2.98
C ALA A 48 -12.65 5.39 1.77
N GLY A 49 -13.00 5.84 0.56
CA GLY A 49 -12.63 5.17 -0.70
C GLY A 49 -11.14 5.22 -1.02
N GLU A 50 -10.30 5.10 0.01
CA GLU A 50 -8.85 5.16 -0.04
C GLU A 50 -8.28 3.79 -0.38
N ILE A 51 -7.17 3.82 -1.09
CA ILE A 51 -6.42 2.69 -1.57
C ILE A 51 -5.23 2.53 -0.65
N GLN A 52 -5.22 1.45 0.11
CA GLN A 52 -4.15 1.11 1.03
C GLN A 52 -3.01 0.44 0.27
N LEU A 53 -1.85 1.06 0.24
CA LEU A 53 -0.62 0.46 -0.26
C LEU A 53 0.03 -0.33 0.88
N LYS A 54 0.04 -1.65 0.76
CA LYS A 54 0.66 -2.57 1.73
C LYS A 54 1.95 -3.15 1.20
N ILE A 55 2.91 -3.34 2.10
CA ILE A 55 4.23 -3.94 1.82
C ILE A 55 4.54 -4.99 2.88
N ASN A 56 5.54 -5.84 2.66
CA ASN A 56 6.02 -6.70 3.74
C ASN A 56 6.67 -5.86 4.83
N ALA A 57 6.42 -6.18 6.09
CA ALA A 57 7.01 -5.51 7.24
C ALA A 57 8.55 -5.44 7.18
N LYS A 58 9.19 -6.49 6.64
CA LYS A 58 10.64 -6.55 6.44
C LYS A 58 11.19 -5.51 5.45
N ASP A 59 10.37 -5.06 4.52
CA ASP A 59 10.74 -4.11 3.47
C ASP A 59 10.39 -2.66 3.86
N LEU A 60 9.85 -2.43 5.07
CA LEU A 60 9.42 -1.11 5.54
C LEU A 60 10.52 -0.07 5.50
N ASP A 61 11.69 -0.41 6.01
CA ASP A 61 12.83 0.50 6.09
C ASP A 61 13.31 0.90 4.68
N LYS A 62 13.37 -0.09 3.79
CA LYS A 62 13.71 0.11 2.39
C LYS A 62 12.67 0.95 1.66
N ALA A 63 11.39 0.66 1.84
CA ALA A 63 10.30 1.40 1.23
C ALA A 63 10.31 2.88 1.65
N LYS A 64 10.51 3.17 2.94
CA LYS A 64 10.66 4.54 3.44
C LYS A 64 11.82 5.25 2.78
N HIS A 65 12.99 4.60 2.72
CA HIS A 65 14.15 5.19 2.07
C HIS A 65 13.92 5.49 0.58
N ILE A 66 13.20 4.63 -0.14
CA ILE A 66 12.85 4.84 -1.56
C ILE A 66 11.94 6.07 -1.72
N LEU A 67 10.94 6.21 -0.84
CA LEU A 67 9.99 7.33 -0.87
C LEU A 67 10.66 8.66 -0.50
N GLU A 68 11.55 8.66 0.49
CA GLU A 68 12.27 9.85 0.93
C GLU A 68 13.29 10.35 -0.11
N LYS A 69 13.83 9.46 -0.95
CA LYS A 69 14.94 9.81 -1.86
C LYS A 69 14.57 10.75 -3.02
N ASN A 70 13.32 11.17 -3.17
CA ASN A 70 12.84 11.96 -4.32
C ASN A 70 11.80 13.05 -3.97
N LEU A 71 11.79 13.56 -2.74
CA LEU A 71 11.10 14.81 -2.38
C LEU A 71 12.06 16.00 -2.36
#